data_AF-A0A946E1C6-F1
#
_entry.id   AF-A0A946E1C6-F1
#
_cell.length_a   1.000
_cell.length_b   1.000
_cell.length_c   1.000
_cell.angle_alpha   90.00
_cell.angle_beta   90.00
_cell.angle_gamma   90.00
#
_symmetry.space_group_name_H-M   'P 1'
#
loop_
_entity.id
_entity.type
_entity.pdbx_description
1 polymer ?
#
loop_
_entity_poly.entity_id
_entity_poly.type
_entity_poly.pdbx_seq_one_letter_code
_entity_poly.pdbx_strand_id
1 'polypeptide(L)'
;KPGEIVCGMSILVSGHQMLFVADSTINEDPTAEQLADITVQAAAKVRSFGLEPRVALMSFSNFGSRGAAQTANLRGALEILNARGVDFEVDGEMSPDTALDAEALAYFPFAGISGPANVLIMPNLHTANISYKLVEAMDGAHVIGPILLGLEKPVQIVRLGATVNDLLNMAALAAVDVRP
;
A
#
# COMPACT_ATOMS: atom_id res chain seq x y z
N LYS A 1 -17.21 4.39 -3.32
CA LYS A 1 -17.88 5.56 -3.93
C LYS A 1 -17.90 5.35 -5.44
N PRO A 2 -18.71 6.08 -6.22
CA PRO A 2 -18.66 5.97 -7.68
C PRO A 2 -17.22 6.19 -8.19
N GLY A 3 -16.66 5.21 -8.90
CA GLY A 3 -15.30 5.27 -9.45
C GLY A 3 -14.17 4.85 -8.50
N GLU A 4 -14.47 4.44 -7.26
CA GLU A 4 -13.46 3.89 -6.33
C GLU A 4 -13.57 2.36 -6.24
N ILE A 5 -12.43 1.69 -6.20
CA ILE A 5 -12.36 0.24 -5.94
C ILE A 5 -12.18 -0.01 -4.45
N VAL A 6 -12.91 -0.98 -3.90
CA VAL A 6 -12.74 -1.36 -2.50
C VAL A 6 -11.42 -2.13 -2.35
N CYS A 7 -10.55 -1.63 -1.49
CA CYS A 7 -9.28 -2.25 -1.14
C CYS A 7 -9.01 -2.11 0.36
N GLY A 8 -8.13 -2.95 0.89
CA GLY A 8 -7.68 -2.88 2.27
C GLY A 8 -6.32 -2.21 2.34
N MET A 9 -6.08 -1.55 3.45
CA MET A 9 -4.77 -0.98 3.75
C MET A 9 -4.44 -1.27 5.20
N SER A 10 -3.29 -1.89 5.43
CA SER A 10 -2.77 -2.14 6.77
C SER A 10 -1.63 -1.19 7.07
N ILE A 11 -1.58 -0.67 8.28
CA ILE A 11 -0.49 0.20 8.74
C ILE A 11 0.43 -0.67 9.60
N LEU A 12 1.68 -0.80 9.18
CA LEU A 12 2.74 -1.43 9.95
C LEU A 12 3.49 -0.34 10.71
N VAL A 13 3.58 -0.49 12.03
CA VAL A 13 4.29 0.44 12.92
C VAL A 13 5.41 -0.33 13.60
N SER A 14 6.65 0.05 13.35
CA SER A 14 7.83 -0.51 14.02
C SER A 14 8.74 0.62 14.48
N GLY A 15 8.86 0.80 15.79
CA GLY A 15 9.57 1.95 16.38
C GLY A 15 9.03 3.29 15.87
N HIS A 16 9.84 4.00 15.09
CA HIS A 16 9.50 5.30 14.48
C HIS A 16 9.10 5.20 13.00
N GLN A 17 9.09 4.01 12.41
CA GLN A 17 8.71 3.79 11.02
C GLN A 17 7.24 3.40 10.92
N MET A 18 6.55 4.05 9.98
CA MET A 18 5.16 3.75 9.61
C MET A 18 5.13 3.41 8.13
N LEU A 19 4.68 2.19 7.81
CA LEU A 19 4.52 1.71 6.44
C LEU A 19 3.06 1.40 6.17
N PHE A 20 2.56 1.86 5.03
CA PHE A 20 1.22 1.59 4.56
C PHE A 20 1.28 0.48 3.53
N VAL A 21 0.72 -0.68 3.86
CA VAL A 21 0.62 -1.81 2.93
C VAL A 21 -0.78 -1.80 2.37
N ALA A 22 -0.92 -1.33 1.14
CA ALA A 22 -2.17 -1.42 0.41
C ALA A 22 -2.26 -2.82 -0.21
N ASP A 23 -3.29 -3.52 0.21
CA ASP A 23 -3.60 -4.83 -0.30
C ASP A 23 -4.74 -4.74 -1.30
N SER A 24 -4.80 -5.74 -2.15
CA SER A 24 -5.98 -6.03 -2.93
C SER A 24 -6.85 -7.02 -2.15
N THR A 25 -7.13 -6.82 -0.85
CA THR A 25 -7.78 -7.85 0.02
C THR A 25 -9.07 -8.44 -0.55
N ILE A 26 -9.69 -7.73 -1.48
CA ILE A 26 -10.90 -8.13 -2.21
C ILE A 26 -10.59 -8.62 -3.63
N ASN A 27 -9.52 -8.16 -4.26
CA ASN A 27 -9.15 -8.51 -5.63
C ASN A 27 -7.95 -9.48 -5.60
N GLU A 28 -8.19 -10.77 -5.83
CA GLU A 28 -7.15 -11.80 -5.76
C GLU A 28 -5.96 -11.48 -6.68
N ASP A 29 -6.24 -11.21 -7.95
CA ASP A 29 -5.26 -10.83 -8.97
C ASP A 29 -5.70 -9.53 -9.68
N PRO A 30 -5.34 -8.35 -9.13
CA PRO A 30 -5.79 -7.08 -9.67
C PRO A 30 -5.19 -6.76 -11.04
N THR A 31 -6.00 -6.17 -11.91
CA THR A 31 -5.53 -5.63 -13.21
C THR A 31 -4.66 -4.40 -13.02
N ALA A 32 -3.98 -3.98 -14.08
CA ALA A 32 -3.20 -2.75 -14.11
C ALA A 32 -4.01 -1.51 -13.71
N GLU A 33 -5.23 -1.39 -14.21
CA GLU A 33 -6.17 -0.31 -13.90
C GLU A 33 -6.56 -0.34 -12.41
N GLN A 34 -6.86 -1.52 -11.88
CA GLN A 34 -7.22 -1.69 -10.49
C GLN A 34 -6.05 -1.34 -9.57
N LEU A 35 -4.83 -1.75 -9.90
CA LEU A 35 -3.63 -1.38 -9.16
C LEU A 35 -3.38 0.13 -9.19
N ALA A 36 -3.59 0.79 -10.34
CA ALA A 36 -3.51 2.24 -10.43
C ALA A 36 -4.56 2.94 -9.56
N ASP A 37 -5.81 2.44 -9.55
CA ASP A 37 -6.88 2.98 -8.71
C ASP A 37 -6.61 2.77 -7.20
N ILE A 38 -6.11 1.59 -6.82
CA ILE A 38 -5.68 1.29 -5.45
C ILE A 38 -4.56 2.23 -5.03
N THR A 39 -3.59 2.46 -5.93
CA THR A 39 -2.45 3.35 -5.67
C THR A 39 -2.89 4.77 -5.38
N VAL A 40 -3.77 5.34 -6.22
CA VAL A 40 -4.31 6.69 -6.01
C VAL A 40 -5.09 6.79 -4.69
N GLN A 41 -5.91 5.79 -4.37
CA GLN A 41 -6.67 5.76 -3.11
C GLN A 41 -5.76 5.63 -1.88
N ALA A 42 -4.74 4.78 -1.94
CA ALA A 42 -3.76 4.61 -0.88
C ALA A 42 -2.98 5.91 -0.64
N ALA A 43 -2.51 6.57 -1.71
CA ALA A 43 -1.82 7.85 -1.63
C ALA A 43 -2.71 8.95 -1.00
N ALA A 44 -3.97 9.04 -1.42
CA ALA A 44 -4.93 9.98 -0.84
C ALA A 44 -5.17 9.71 0.66
N LYS A 45 -5.28 8.43 1.05
CA LYS A 45 -5.44 8.06 2.45
C LYS A 45 -4.20 8.40 3.28
N VAL A 46 -3.00 8.16 2.77
CA VAL A 46 -1.74 8.51 3.43
C VAL A 46 -1.64 10.03 3.64
N ARG A 47 -2.03 10.84 2.65
CA ARG A 47 -2.15 12.30 2.80
C ARG A 47 -3.14 12.71 3.88
N SER A 48 -4.23 11.96 4.07
CA SER A 48 -5.20 12.24 5.16
C SER A 48 -4.59 12.06 6.57
N PHE A 49 -3.51 11.29 6.70
CA PHE A 49 -2.69 11.19 7.92
C PHE A 49 -1.62 12.29 8.02
N GLY A 50 -1.55 13.22 7.07
CA GLY A 50 -0.57 14.31 7.05
C GLY A 50 0.82 13.91 6.55
N LEU A 51 0.93 12.78 5.85
CA LEU A 51 2.19 12.25 5.32
C LEU A 51 2.23 12.40 3.80
N GLU A 52 3.38 12.77 3.24
CA GLU A 52 3.57 12.76 1.78
C GLU A 52 3.78 11.31 1.31
N PRO A 53 2.96 10.81 0.38
CA PRO A 53 3.08 9.45 -0.14
C PRO A 53 4.27 9.32 -1.08
N ARG A 54 5.14 8.36 -0.77
CA ARG A 54 6.15 7.79 -1.66
C ARG A 54 5.80 6.33 -1.88
N VAL A 55 5.33 6.04 -3.08
CA VAL A 55 4.68 4.78 -3.41
C VAL A 55 5.63 3.85 -4.16
N ALA A 56 5.74 2.61 -3.70
CA ALA A 56 6.41 1.54 -4.43
C ALA A 56 5.39 0.48 -4.88
N LEU A 57 5.40 0.17 -6.19
CA LEU A 57 4.69 -0.98 -6.73
C LEU A 57 5.55 -2.24 -6.51
N MET A 58 5.11 -3.08 -5.59
CA MET A 58 5.91 -4.18 -5.06
C MET A 58 6.00 -5.36 -6.03
N SER A 59 7.18 -5.94 -6.12
CA SER A 59 7.48 -7.11 -6.93
C SER A 59 8.56 -7.97 -6.27
N PHE A 60 8.80 -9.16 -6.80
CA PHE A 60 9.94 -10.01 -6.44
C PHE A 60 11.24 -9.60 -7.17
N SER A 61 11.17 -8.65 -8.12
CA SER A 61 12.32 -8.17 -8.89
C SER A 61 12.26 -6.67 -9.13
N ASN A 62 13.42 -6.06 -9.32
CA ASN A 62 13.55 -4.63 -9.59
C ASN A 62 13.50 -4.34 -11.10
N PHE A 63 12.67 -3.39 -11.52
CA PHE A 63 12.66 -2.74 -12.85
C PHE A 63 12.85 -3.68 -14.04
N GLY A 64 12.12 -4.80 -14.09
CA GLY A 64 12.19 -5.76 -15.19
C GLY A 64 13.48 -6.60 -15.26
N SER A 65 14.27 -6.66 -14.20
CA SER A 65 15.46 -7.52 -14.10
C SER A 65 15.17 -9.02 -14.26
N ARG A 66 13.90 -9.43 -14.07
CA ARG A 66 13.39 -10.77 -14.38
C ARG A 66 12.15 -10.65 -15.28
N GLY A 67 11.91 -11.67 -16.10
CA GLY A 67 11.02 -11.64 -17.27
C GLY A 67 9.65 -10.99 -17.10
N ALA A 68 9.13 -10.47 -18.21
CA ALA A 68 8.03 -9.50 -18.27
C ALA A 68 6.62 -9.97 -17.89
N ALA A 69 6.34 -11.28 -17.90
CA ALA A 69 4.97 -11.77 -17.87
C ALA A 69 4.31 -11.66 -16.47
N GLN A 70 5.05 -11.95 -15.40
CA GLN A 70 4.49 -11.99 -14.04
C GLN A 70 4.26 -10.62 -13.42
N THR A 71 4.77 -9.57 -14.06
CA THR A 71 4.75 -8.21 -13.52
C THR A 71 4.15 -7.20 -14.50
N ALA A 72 3.55 -7.70 -15.60
CA ALA A 72 2.93 -6.88 -16.63
C ALA A 72 1.81 -5.97 -16.07
N ASN A 73 1.06 -6.44 -15.07
CA ASN A 73 0.05 -5.64 -14.40
C ASN A 73 0.65 -4.44 -13.65
N LEU A 74 1.80 -4.61 -12.99
CA LEU A 74 2.50 -3.54 -12.28
C LEU A 74 3.03 -2.48 -13.25
N ARG A 75 3.63 -2.88 -14.38
CA ARG A 75 4.06 -1.92 -15.42
C ARG A 75 2.90 -1.17 -16.02
N GLY A 76 1.83 -1.89 -16.37
CA GLY A 76 0.61 -1.27 -16.85
C GLY A 76 0.06 -0.26 -15.84
N ALA A 77 0.09 -0.59 -14.55
CA ALA A 77 -0.34 0.33 -13.50
C ALA A 77 0.53 1.59 -13.46
N LEU A 78 1.85 1.44 -13.55
CA LEU A 78 2.78 2.58 -13.60
C LEU A 78 2.56 3.46 -14.84
N GLU A 79 2.37 2.86 -16.02
CA GLU A 79 2.04 3.58 -17.25
C GLU A 79 0.73 4.36 -17.12
N ILE A 80 -0.30 3.76 -16.53
CA ILE A 80 -1.58 4.40 -16.26
C ILE A 80 -1.42 5.56 -15.28
N LEU A 81 -0.66 5.38 -14.19
CA LEU A 81 -0.41 6.44 -13.20
C LEU A 81 0.34 7.63 -13.82
N ASN A 82 1.34 7.35 -14.64
CA ASN A 82 2.06 8.38 -15.40
C ASN A 82 1.13 9.11 -16.37
N ALA A 83 0.28 8.39 -17.11
CA ALA A 83 -0.70 8.98 -18.02
C ALA A 83 -1.76 9.83 -17.30
N ARG A 84 -2.10 9.47 -16.05
CA ARG A 84 -2.98 10.25 -15.18
C ARG A 84 -2.33 11.52 -14.64
N GLY A 85 -1.00 11.64 -14.70
CA GLY A 85 -0.26 12.80 -14.18
C GLY A 85 -0.41 12.94 -12.67
N VAL A 86 -0.28 11.84 -11.93
CA VAL A 86 -0.36 11.86 -10.46
C VAL A 86 0.65 12.83 -9.84
N ASP A 87 0.26 13.45 -8.73
CA ASP A 87 1.01 14.52 -8.05
C ASP A 87 1.81 14.01 -6.85
N PHE A 88 2.06 12.70 -6.79
CA PHE A 88 2.85 12.04 -5.75
C PHE A 88 3.93 11.16 -6.37
N GLU A 89 4.98 10.87 -5.61
CA GLU A 89 6.07 9.99 -6.07
C GLU A 89 5.58 8.55 -6.13
N VAL A 90 5.75 7.91 -7.28
CA VAL A 90 5.42 6.51 -7.48
C VAL A 90 6.37 5.88 -8.47
N ASP A 91 6.86 4.68 -8.14
CA ASP A 91 7.66 3.90 -9.06
C ASP A 91 7.62 2.39 -8.75
N GLY A 92 8.16 1.59 -9.65
CA GLY A 92 8.17 0.14 -9.61
C GLY A 92 8.49 -0.47 -10.97
N GLU A 93 8.69 -1.77 -11.08
CA GLU A 93 8.62 -2.81 -10.05
C GLU A 93 9.79 -2.71 -9.05
N MET A 94 9.52 -2.85 -7.75
CA MET A 94 10.59 -2.88 -6.72
C MET A 94 10.41 -4.02 -5.73
N SER A 95 11.53 -4.63 -5.32
CA SER A 95 11.60 -5.54 -4.19
C SER A 95 11.59 -4.78 -2.86
N PRO A 96 11.16 -5.40 -1.75
CA PRO A 96 11.10 -4.75 -0.45
C PRO A 96 12.43 -4.16 0.01
N ASP A 97 13.54 -4.85 -0.24
CA ASP A 97 14.89 -4.39 0.09
C ASP A 97 15.25 -3.10 -0.66
N THR A 98 14.85 -2.96 -1.92
CA THR A 98 15.12 -1.76 -2.71
C THR A 98 14.16 -0.61 -2.37
N ALA A 99 12.89 -0.93 -2.13
CA ALA A 99 11.86 0.08 -1.82
C ALA A 99 12.05 0.72 -0.44
N LEU A 100 12.64 0.01 0.53
CA LEU A 100 12.73 0.44 1.93
C LEU A 100 14.13 0.92 2.36
N ASP A 101 15.15 0.71 1.53
CA ASP A 101 16.54 1.07 1.86
C ASP A 101 17.09 2.11 0.87
N ALA A 102 17.59 3.23 1.42
CA ALA A 102 18.08 4.34 0.60
C ALA A 102 19.38 4.01 -0.13
N GLU A 103 20.24 3.15 0.44
CA GLU A 103 21.50 2.75 -0.20
C GLU A 103 21.22 1.79 -1.36
N ALA A 104 20.27 0.87 -1.19
CA ALA A 104 19.80 -0.01 -2.25
C ALA A 104 19.11 0.77 -3.38
N LEU A 105 18.26 1.74 -3.04
CA LEU A 105 17.60 2.61 -4.01
C LEU A 105 18.60 3.44 -4.82
N ALA A 106 19.74 3.84 -4.25
CA ALA A 106 20.76 4.63 -4.92
C ALA A 106 21.39 3.92 -6.15
N TYR A 107 21.28 2.58 -6.25
CA TYR A 107 21.68 1.85 -7.46
C TYR A 107 20.75 2.09 -8.65
N PHE A 108 19.58 2.69 -8.42
CA PHE A 108 18.57 3.01 -9.42
C PHE A 108 18.32 4.52 -9.49
N PRO A 109 19.29 5.33 -9.98
CA PRO A 109 19.19 6.79 -9.98
C PRO A 109 18.09 7.35 -10.89
N PHE A 110 17.48 6.50 -11.71
CA PHE A 110 16.33 6.82 -12.56
C PHE A 110 14.99 6.60 -11.85
N ALA A 111 14.99 6.11 -10.60
CA ALA A 111 13.76 5.81 -9.88
C ALA A 111 12.93 7.08 -9.66
N GLY A 112 11.62 6.97 -9.83
CA GLY A 112 10.62 8.03 -9.67
C GLY A 112 10.31 8.38 -8.21
N ILE A 113 11.01 7.79 -7.24
CA ILE A 113 10.90 8.08 -5.81
C ILE A 113 12.22 8.66 -5.29
N SER A 114 12.15 9.69 -4.46
CA SER A 114 13.30 10.44 -3.94
C SER A 114 13.98 9.80 -2.73
N GLY A 115 13.36 8.76 -2.16
CA GLY A 115 13.87 8.03 -1.01
C GLY A 115 12.99 6.83 -0.67
N PRO A 116 13.22 6.18 0.50
CA PRO A 116 12.46 5.01 0.90
C PRO A 116 10.95 5.24 0.86
N ALA A 117 10.25 4.27 0.28
CA ALA A 117 8.81 4.27 0.15
C ALA A 117 8.16 4.13 1.53
N ASN A 118 7.06 4.84 1.74
CA ASN A 118 6.18 4.67 2.91
C ASN A 118 4.85 4.01 2.53
N VAL A 119 4.55 3.88 1.23
CA VAL A 119 3.36 3.18 0.72
C VAL A 119 3.79 2.04 -0.17
N LEU A 120 3.37 0.82 0.18
CA LEU A 120 3.68 -0.41 -0.54
C LEU A 120 2.40 -0.94 -1.17
N ILE A 121 2.33 -0.94 -2.51
CA ILE A 121 1.21 -1.50 -3.26
C ILE A 121 1.54 -2.93 -3.61
N MET A 122 0.80 -3.87 -3.03
CA MET A 122 1.06 -5.29 -3.22
C MET A 122 0.46 -5.80 -4.54
N PRO A 123 1.13 -6.74 -5.24
CA PRO A 123 0.70 -7.16 -6.57
C PRO A 123 -0.53 -8.07 -6.57
N ASN A 124 -0.81 -8.76 -5.46
CA ASN A 124 -1.95 -9.67 -5.30
C ASN A 124 -2.28 -9.88 -3.81
N LEU A 125 -3.42 -10.53 -3.57
CA LEU A 125 -3.94 -10.81 -2.23
C LEU A 125 -2.97 -11.64 -1.38
N HIS A 126 -2.39 -12.69 -1.96
CA HIS A 126 -1.54 -13.63 -1.23
C HIS A 126 -0.29 -12.96 -0.69
N THR A 127 0.42 -12.20 -1.53
CA THR A 127 1.61 -11.45 -1.14
C THR A 127 1.28 -10.47 -0.03
N ALA A 128 0.19 -9.70 -0.18
CA ALA A 128 -0.20 -8.74 0.84
C ALA A 128 -0.52 -9.42 2.19
N ASN A 129 -1.39 -10.44 2.16
CA ASN A 129 -1.90 -11.09 3.36
C ASN A 129 -0.81 -11.81 4.16
N ILE A 130 0.09 -12.50 3.45
CA ILE A 130 1.20 -13.22 4.08
C ILE A 130 2.19 -12.21 4.68
N SER A 131 2.56 -11.16 3.94
CA SER A 131 3.57 -10.21 4.38
C SER A 131 3.19 -9.50 5.67
N TYR A 132 2.00 -8.90 5.77
CA TYR A 132 1.63 -8.15 6.99
C TYR A 132 1.47 -9.08 8.20
N LYS A 133 0.99 -10.32 8.01
CA LYS A 133 0.84 -11.30 9.09
C LYS A 133 2.18 -11.83 9.58
N LEU A 134 3.16 -11.99 8.68
CA LEU A 134 4.52 -12.34 9.08
C LEU A 134 5.12 -11.21 9.93
N VAL A 135 4.96 -9.95 9.50
CA VAL A 135 5.41 -8.79 10.29
C VAL A 135 4.69 -8.72 11.64
N GLU A 136 3.37 -8.95 11.68
CA GLU A 136 2.59 -9.01 12.92
C GLU A 136 3.06 -10.09 13.90
N ALA A 137 3.49 -11.25 13.38
CA ALA A 137 3.96 -12.36 14.19
C ALA A 137 5.40 -12.16 14.71
N MET A 138 6.15 -11.21 14.13
CA MET A 138 7.49 -10.85 14.57
C MET A 138 7.43 -9.85 15.73
N ASP A 139 8.32 -10.00 16.70
CA ASP A 139 8.42 -9.06 17.81
C ASP A 139 8.88 -7.68 17.32
N GLY A 140 8.32 -6.60 17.90
CA GLY A 140 8.69 -5.21 17.57
C GLY A 140 7.95 -4.55 16.40
N ALA A 141 6.92 -5.18 15.84
CA ALA A 141 6.02 -4.55 14.88
C ALA A 141 4.55 -4.67 15.30
N HIS A 142 3.80 -3.58 15.15
CA HIS A 142 2.38 -3.51 15.41
C HIS A 142 1.63 -3.27 14.10
N VAL A 143 0.55 -4.02 13.89
CA VAL A 143 -0.29 -3.89 12.69
C VAL A 143 -1.62 -3.27 13.06
N ILE A 144 -1.99 -2.18 12.39
CA ILE A 144 -3.30 -1.52 12.52
C ILE A 144 -4.06 -1.73 11.22
N GLY A 145 -5.23 -2.35 11.30
CA GLY A 145 -6.10 -2.60 10.13
C GLY A 145 -6.65 -4.02 10.05
N PRO A 146 -7.22 -4.41 8.90
CA PRO A 146 -7.22 -3.67 7.64
C PRO A 146 -8.20 -2.49 7.66
N ILE A 147 -7.74 -1.35 7.12
CA ILE A 147 -8.56 -0.17 6.86
C ILE A 147 -9.19 -0.33 5.48
N LEU A 148 -10.52 -0.30 5.40
CA LEU A 148 -11.18 -0.34 4.09
C LEU A 148 -11.20 1.03 3.44
N LEU A 149 -10.77 1.07 2.18
CA LEU A 149 -10.85 2.24 1.29
C LEU A 149 -11.96 2.01 0.25
N GLY A 150 -12.38 3.07 -0.43
CA GLY A 150 -13.32 2.96 -1.54
C GLY A 150 -14.81 2.87 -1.15
N LEU A 151 -15.16 3.03 0.12
CA LEU A 151 -16.54 2.94 0.62
C LEU A 151 -17.20 4.32 0.77
N GLU A 152 -18.50 4.41 0.53
CA GLU A 152 -19.26 5.68 0.68
C GLU A 152 -19.38 6.14 2.12
N LYS A 153 -19.37 5.19 3.07
CA LYS A 153 -19.37 5.45 4.50
C LYS A 153 -18.19 4.72 5.13
N PRO A 154 -17.60 5.25 6.20
CA PRO A 154 -16.50 4.57 6.88
C PRO A 154 -17.01 3.27 7.50
N VAL A 155 -16.46 2.15 7.03
CA VAL A 155 -16.69 0.82 7.56
C VAL A 155 -15.32 0.24 7.86
N GLN A 156 -15.12 -0.21 9.09
CA GLN A 156 -13.87 -0.82 9.52
C GLN A 156 -14.16 -2.24 10.01
N ILE A 157 -13.39 -3.21 9.50
CA ILE A 157 -13.55 -4.62 9.88
C ILE A 157 -12.49 -4.93 10.94
N VAL A 158 -12.92 -5.64 11.99
CA VAL A 158 -12.04 -6.10 13.06
C VAL A 158 -12.05 -7.61 13.09
N ARG A 159 -10.89 -8.24 13.28
CA ARG A 159 -10.77 -9.70 13.37
C ARG A 159 -11.39 -10.23 14.66
N LEU A 160 -11.88 -11.46 14.62
CA LEU A 160 -12.26 -12.19 15.83
C LEU A 160 -11.04 -12.38 16.73
N GLY A 161 -11.17 -12.04 18.01
CA GLY A 161 -10.07 -12.08 18.99
C GLY A 161 -9.26 -10.78 19.10
N ALA A 162 -9.70 -9.70 18.47
CA ALA A 162 -9.05 -8.40 18.60
C ALA A 162 -9.06 -7.87 20.04
N THR A 163 -8.01 -7.12 20.38
CA THR A 163 -7.86 -6.50 21.69
C THR A 163 -8.76 -5.27 21.84
N VAL A 164 -8.92 -4.80 23.09
CA VAL A 164 -9.64 -3.54 23.36
C VAL A 164 -9.00 -2.36 22.62
N ASN A 165 -7.67 -2.33 22.53
CA ASN A 165 -6.95 -1.28 21.82
C ASN A 165 -7.22 -1.31 20.30
N ASP A 166 -7.31 -2.49 19.71
CA ASP A 166 -7.63 -2.64 18.28
C ASP A 166 -9.02 -2.08 17.97
N LEU A 167 -10.00 -2.39 18.83
CA LEU A 167 -11.37 -1.86 18.71
C LEU A 167 -11.37 -0.33 18.83
N LEU A 168 -10.62 0.23 19.78
CA LEU A 168 -10.52 1.67 20.00
C LEU A 168 -9.86 2.37 18.80
N ASN A 169 -8.77 1.81 18.28
CA ASN A 169 -8.07 2.33 17.10
C ASN A 169 -8.97 2.32 15.85
N MET A 170 -9.69 1.21 15.62
CA MET A 170 -10.57 1.09 14.46
C MET A 170 -11.80 2.01 14.57
N ALA A 171 -12.34 2.21 15.78
CA ALA A 171 -13.39 3.20 16.02
C ALA A 171 -12.89 4.63 15.79
N ALA A 172 -11.68 4.97 16.25
CA ALA A 172 -11.07 6.27 16.02
C ALA A 172 -10.82 6.54 14.52
N LEU A 173 -10.31 5.54 13.80
CA LEU A 173 -10.13 5.61 12.34
C LEU A 173 -11.45 5.81 11.61
N ALA A 174 -12.49 5.07 11.98
CA ALA A 174 -13.82 5.24 11.41
C ALA A 174 -14.35 6.67 11.65
N ALA A 175 -14.19 7.21 12.86
CA ALA A 175 -14.65 8.55 13.22
C ALA A 175 -13.89 9.66 12.46
N VAL A 176 -12.58 9.49 12.24
CA VAL A 176 -11.76 10.42 11.46
C VAL A 176 -12.25 10.55 10.01
N ASP A 177 -12.71 9.43 9.44
CA ASP A 177 -13.22 9.34 8.07
C ASP A 177 -14.67 9.84 7.91
N VAL A 178 -15.38 10.15 9.01
CA VAL A 178 -16.72 10.79 8.99
C VAL A 178 -16.65 12.30 8.73
N ARG A 179 -15.45 12.92 8.73
CA ARG A 179 -15.33 14.38 8.61
C ARG A 179 -16.03 14.90 7.33
N PRO A 180 -16.85 15.98 7.45
CA PRO A 180 -17.76 16.46 6.42
C PRO A 180 -17.07 17.03 5.18
#